data_AF-A0AAD9NZC9-F1
#
_entry.id   AF-A0AAD9NZC9-F1
#
_cell.length_a   1.000
_cell.length_b   1.000
_cell.length_c   1.000
_cell.angle_alpha   90.00
_cell.angle_beta   90.00
_cell.angle_gamma   90.00
#
_symmetry.space_group_name_H-M   'P 1'
#
loop_
_entity.id
_entity.type
_entity.pdbx_description
1 polymer ?
#
loop_
_entity_poly.entity_id
_entity_poly.type
_entity_poly.pdbx_seq_one_letter_code
_entity_poly.pdbx_strand_id
1 'polypeptide(L)' 'MCTTCPPGEGTLVTETGCFATCVPCERGYFNDVTGSHICTRCSECERNHRTTLTPCTRYKNAYCGPCIDG' A
#
# COMPACT_ATOMS: atom_id res chain seq x y z
N MET A 1 6.44 -5.74 21.56
CA MET A 1 6.96 -6.32 20.30
C MET A 1 5.98 -6.01 19.20
N CYS A 2 6.40 -5.32 18.13
CA CYS A 2 5.56 -5.18 16.93
C CYS A 2 5.55 -6.53 16.22
N THR A 3 4.36 -7.05 15.90
CA THR A 3 4.24 -8.29 15.13
C THR A 3 4.50 -7.95 13.67
N THR A 4 5.36 -8.73 13.02
CA THR A 4 5.65 -8.60 11.60
C THR A 4 4.46 -9.11 10.80
N CYS A 5 3.88 -8.27 9.96
CA CYS A 5 2.76 -8.67 9.12
C CYS A 5 3.25 -9.22 7.76
N PRO A 6 2.53 -10.21 7.20
CA PRO A 6 2.81 -10.65 5.85
C PRO A 6 2.49 -9.53 4.84
N PRO A 7 3.04 -9.60 3.62
CA PRO A 7 2.66 -8.70 2.54
C PRO A 7 1.13 -8.69 2.35
N GLY A 8 0.55 -7.54 2.06
CA GLY A 8 -0.90 -7.35 1.98
C GLY A 8 -1.56 -6.95 3.29
N GLU A 9 -0.84 -7.00 4.41
CA GLU A 9 -1.36 -6.65 5.73
C GLU A 9 -0.45 -5.64 6.44
N GLY A 10 -1.04 -4.81 7.29
CA GLY A 10 -0.32 -3.86 8.14
C GLY A 10 -0.90 -3.87 9.54
N THR A 11 -0.21 -3.21 10.46
CA THR A 11 -0.73 -2.98 11.81
C THR A 11 -1.43 -1.63 11.85
N LEU A 12 -2.52 -1.53 12.62
CA LEU A 12 -3.09 -0.23 12.98
C LEU A 12 -2.16 0.41 14.02
N VAL A 13 -1.33 1.37 13.58
CA VAL A 13 -0.52 2.18 14.49
C VAL A 13 -1.43 3.24 15.09
N THR A 14 -1.89 3.05 16.32
CA THR A 14 -2.47 4.14 17.12
C THR A 14 -1.37 4.78 17.98
N GLU A 15 -1.64 5.95 18.56
CA GLU A 15 -0.66 6.72 19.36
C GLU A 15 -0.04 5.97 20.55
N THR A 16 -0.53 4.77 20.89
CA THR A 16 -0.11 4.01 22.07
C THR A 16 0.77 2.78 21.77
N GLY A 17 1.10 2.52 20.49
CA GLY A 17 2.05 1.47 20.07
C GLY A 17 1.53 0.53 18.97
N CYS A 18 2.44 -0.22 18.34
CA CYS A 18 2.09 -1.25 17.35
C CYS A 18 1.12 -2.28 17.98
N PHE A 19 -0.10 -2.37 17.47
CA PHE A 19 -0.93 -3.55 17.72
C PHE A 19 -0.34 -4.78 17.03
N ALA A 20 -0.44 -5.94 17.68
CA ALA A 20 0.01 -7.22 17.13
C ALA A 20 -0.92 -7.79 16.04
N THR A 21 -2.07 -7.16 15.82
CA THR A 21 -3.07 -7.65 14.86
C THR A 21 -2.79 -7.09 13.48
N CYS A 22 -2.44 -8.00 12.56
CA CYS A 22 -2.32 -7.69 11.15
C CYS A 22 -3.72 -7.58 10.53
N VAL A 23 -3.99 -6.42 9.95
CA VAL A 23 -5.23 -6.17 9.21
C VAL A 23 -4.90 -6.02 7.72
N PRO A 24 -5.76 -6.51 6.82
CA PRO A 24 -5.56 -6.33 5.39
C PRO A 24 -5.53 -4.85 5.03
N CYS A 25 -4.61 -4.46 4.16
CA CYS A 25 -4.53 -3.08 3.69
C CYS A 25 -5.82 -2.67 2.98
N GLU A 26 -6.34 -1.51 3.35
CA GLU A 26 -7.53 -0.94 2.72
C GLU A 26 -7.31 -0.64 1.24
N ARG A 27 -8.42 -0.49 0.49
CA ARG A 27 -8.36 -0.09 -0.92
C ARG A 27 -7.60 1.24 -1.06
N GLY A 28 -6.64 1.28 -1.97
CA GLY A 28 -5.76 2.43 -2.13
C GLY A 28 -4.50 2.38 -1.25
N TYR A 29 -4.30 1.30 -0.50
CA TYR A 29 -3.05 1.02 0.21
C TYR A 29 -2.49 -0.37 -0.14
N PHE A 30 -1.18 -0.51 -0.03
CA PHE A 30 -0.46 -1.74 -0.27
C PHE A 30 0.66 -1.96 0.75
N ASN A 31 1.07 -3.21 0.93
CA ASN A 31 2.27 -3.57 1.65
C ASN A 31 2.97 -4.71 0.90
N ASP A 32 4.13 -4.43 0.32
CA ASP A 32 4.98 -5.37 -0.40
C ASP A 32 6.14 -5.91 0.47
N VAL A 33 6.37 -5.31 1.64
CA VAL A 33 7.45 -5.65 2.55
C VAL A 33 6.98 -6.66 3.58
N THR A 34 7.61 -7.83 3.56
CA THR A 34 7.39 -8.85 4.59
C THR A 34 7.94 -8.34 5.92
N GLY A 35 7.07 -8.20 6.93
CA GLY A 35 7.41 -7.66 8.23
C GLY A 35 7.29 -6.14 8.36
N SER A 36 6.80 -5.46 7.33
CA SER A 36 6.32 -4.09 7.51
C SER A 36 5.02 -4.09 8.32
N HIS A 37 4.87 -3.06 9.14
CA HIS A 37 3.74 -2.84 10.02
C HIS A 37 2.84 -1.70 9.50
N ILE A 38 3.13 -1.12 8.34
CA ILE A 38 2.41 0.03 7.79
C ILE A 38 2.02 -0.25 6.34
N CYS A 39 0.74 -0.10 6.05
CA CYS A 39 0.24 -0.07 4.67
C CYS A 39 0.58 1.28 4.04
N THR A 40 1.29 1.27 2.92
CA THR A 40 1.69 2.47 2.17
C THR A 40 0.60 2.85 1.18
N ARG A 41 0.34 4.15 1.02
CA ARG A 41 -0.66 4.63 0.05
C ARG A 41 -0.18 4.34 -1.38
N CYS A 42 -1.08 3.80 -2.19
CA CYS A 42 -0.84 3.58 -3.61
C CYS A 42 -0.57 4.91 -4.34
N SER A 43 0.25 4.83 -5.38
CA SER A 43 0.46 5.92 -6.33
C SER A 43 -0.78 6.12 -7.18
N GLU A 44 -1.24 7.37 -7.28
CA GLU A 44 -2.35 7.77 -8.15
C GLU A 44 -1.78 8.30 -9.47
N CYS A 45 -1.75 7.44 -10.49
CA CYS A 45 -1.19 7.79 -11.80
C CYS A 45 -2.04 8.85 -12.53
N GLU A 46 -3.36 8.72 -12.44
CA GLU A 46 -4.31 9.67 -13.03
C GLU A 46 -4.15 11.09 -12.48
N ARG A 47 -3.89 11.23 -11.17
CA ARG A 47 -3.57 12.53 -10.54
C ARG A 47 -2.35 13.22 -11.18
N ASN A 48 -1.48 12.46 -11.81
CA ASN A 48 -0.27 12.94 -12.47
C ASN A 48 -0.39 12.92 -14.01
N HIS A 49 -1.61 12.82 -14.55
CA HIS A 49 -1.87 12.66 -15.99
C HIS A 49 -1.06 11.52 -16.62
N ARG A 50 -0.89 10.41 -15.89
CA ARG A 50 -0.21 9.21 -16.37
C ARG A 50 -1.16 8.04 -16.47
N THR A 51 -0.93 7.20 -17.48
CA THR A 51 -1.64 5.93 -17.65
C THR A 51 -1.31 4.99 -16.49
N THR A 52 -2.26 4.14 -16.10
CA THR A 52 -2.02 3.10 -15.09
C THR A 52 -1.64 1.81 -15.83
N LEU A 53 -0.37 1.42 -15.81
CA LEU A 53 0.08 0.16 -16.43
C LEU A 53 -0.32 -1.05 -15.60
N THR A 54 -0.22 -0.92 -14.28
CA THR A 54 -0.59 -1.99 -13.35
C THR A 54 -1.42 -1.38 -12.23
N PRO A 55 -2.62 -1.93 -11.95
CA PRO A 55 -3.46 -1.43 -10.87
C PRO A 55 -2.79 -1.66 -9.53
N CYS A 56 -3.07 -0.79 -8.56
CA CYS A 56 -2.65 -1.06 -7.19
C CYS A 56 -3.40 -2.26 -6.62
N THR A 57 -2.68 -3.10 -5.88
CA THR A 57 -3.24 -4.22 -5.14
C THR A 57 -2.76 -4.14 -3.70
N ARG A 58 -3.41 -4.85 -2.77
CA ARG A 58 -2.92 -4.90 -1.37
C ARG A 58 -1.45 -5.32 -1.25
N TYR A 59 -0.90 -6.04 -2.24
CA TYR A 59 0.46 -6.55 -2.22
C TYR A 59 1.48 -5.68 -2.96
N LYS A 60 1.03 -4.78 -3.85
CA LYS A 60 1.92 -4.04 -4.76
C LYS A 60 1.34 -2.68 -5.15
N ASN A 61 2.23 -1.70 -5.28
CA ASN A 61 1.87 -0.37 -5.76
C ASN A 61 1.33 -0.37 -7.20
N ALA A 62 0.60 0.69 -7.57
CA ALA A 62 0.30 0.98 -8.96
C ALA A 62 1.55 1.42 -9.72
N TYR A 63 1.73 0.90 -10.93
CA TYR A 63 2.78 1.35 -11.84
C TYR A 63 2.20 2.35 -12.82
N CYS A 64 2.75 3.57 -12.79
CA CYS A 64 2.38 4.63 -13.71
C CYS A 64 3.20 4.51 -14.99
N GLY A 65 2.51 4.53 -16.12
CA GLY A 65 3.07 4.51 -17.45
C GLY A 65 3.34 5.90 -18.01
N PRO A 66 3.44 6.02 -19.34
CA PRO A 66 3.60 7.31 -20.00
C PRO A 66 2.43 8.24 -19.68
N CYS A 67 2.66 9.53 -19.93
CA CYS A 67 1.61 10.54 -19.87
C CYS A 67 0.43 10.10 -20.74
N ILE A 68 -0.79 10.36 -20.24
CA ILE A 68 -2.01 10.15 -21.02
C ILE A 68 -1.95 11.20 -22.13
N ASP A 69 -1.79 10.76 -23.37
CA ASP A 69 -1.90 11.65 -24.52
C ASP A 69 -3.32 12.24 -24.54
N GLY A 70 -3.38 13.57 -24.64
CA GLY A 70 -4.60 14.37 -24.68
C GLY A 70 -5.04 14.67 -26.10
#